data_AF-A0A7D4Q558-F1
#
_entry.id   AF-A0A7D4Q558-F1
#
_cell.length_a   1.000
_cell.length_b   1.000
_cell.length_c   1.000
_cell.angle_alpha   90.00
_cell.angle_beta   90.00
_cell.angle_gamma   90.00
#
_symmetry.space_group_name_H-M   'P 1'
#
loop_
_entity.id
_entity.type
_entity.pdbx_description
1 polymer ?
#
loop_
_entity_poly.entity_id
_entity_poly.type
_entity_poly.pdbx_seq_one_letter_code
_entity_poly.pdbx_strand_id
1 'polypeptide(L)' 'MGKADIKTGGETQSPFNIKTYSVSEILAAGGTTAFANQLGKNTQHTIARLKALPKEDFLTDEEAKAALEYLKNNK' A
#
# COMPACT_ATOMS: atom_id res chain seq x y z
N MET A 1 31.86 -14.50 -26.63
CA MET A 1 32.10 -14.25 -25.19
C MET A 1 32.37 -12.77 -25.00
N GLY A 2 31.78 -12.15 -23.98
CA GLY A 2 31.97 -10.74 -23.65
C GLY A 2 30.69 -10.11 -23.13
N LYS A 3 30.29 -10.45 -21.90
CA LYS A 3 29.20 -9.77 -21.19
C LYS A 3 29.73 -8.41 -20.76
N ALA A 4 29.05 -7.32 -21.08
CA ALA A 4 29.37 -6.01 -20.54
C ALA A 4 28.77 -5.92 -19.12
N ASP A 5 29.64 -5.73 -18.14
CA ASP A 5 29.28 -5.54 -16.73
C ASP A 5 28.47 -4.25 -16.55
N ILE A 6 27.22 -4.40 -16.08
CA ILE A 6 26.38 -3.27 -15.67
C ILE A 6 26.89 -2.83 -14.29
N LYS A 7 27.69 -1.76 -14.27
CA LYS A 7 28.10 -1.10 -13.04
C LYS A 7 26.87 -0.51 -12.36
N THR A 8 26.56 -1.03 -11.18
CA THR A 8 25.55 -0.50 -10.24
C THR A 8 25.76 1.00 -10.06
N GLY A 9 24.77 1.77 -10.51
CA GLY A 9 24.82 3.22 -10.62
C GLY A 9 25.05 3.88 -9.27
N GLY A 10 26.06 4.75 -9.23
CA GLY A 10 26.34 5.65 -8.13
C GLY A 10 25.21 6.66 -7.92
N GLU A 11 25.13 7.12 -6.68
CA GLU A 11 24.25 8.17 -6.18
C GLU A 11 24.31 9.41 -7.07
N THR A 12 23.38 9.50 -8.01
CA THR A 12 23.16 10.72 -8.78
C THR A 12 22.19 11.56 -7.96
N GLN A 13 22.72 12.54 -7.22
CA GLN A 13 21.92 13.51 -6.47
C GLN A 13 21.08 14.32 -7.46
N SER A 14 19.83 13.91 -7.63
CA SER A 14 18.79 14.65 -8.34
C SER A 14 18.37 15.87 -7.50
N PRO A 15 18.14 17.06 -8.09
CA PRO A 15 17.65 18.24 -7.37
C PRO A 15 16.24 18.05 -6.78
N PHE A 16 15.59 16.94 -7.12
CA PHE A 16 14.37 16.49 -6.47
C PHE A 16 14.69 15.27 -5.63
N ASN A 17 14.50 15.41 -4.31
CA ASN A 17 14.61 14.32 -3.33
C ASN A 17 13.42 13.34 -3.48
N ILE A 18 13.22 12.80 -4.69
CA ILE A 18 12.12 11.89 -5.01
C ILE A 18 12.57 10.50 -4.59
N LYS A 19 12.04 10.04 -3.45
CA LYS A 19 12.18 8.65 -3.03
C LYS A 19 11.43 7.77 -4.02
N THR A 20 12.18 6.98 -4.79
CA THR A 20 11.62 5.96 -5.69
C THR A 20 11.65 4.61 -5.00
N TYR A 21 10.55 3.85 -5.08
CA TYR A 21 10.43 2.49 -4.53
C TYR A 21 10.21 1.50 -5.67
N SER A 22 10.87 0.35 -5.61
CA SER A 22 10.66 -0.78 -6.51
C SER A 22 9.32 -1.48 -6.24
N VAL A 23 8.80 -2.19 -7.24
CA VAL A 23 7.57 -3.00 -7.11
C VAL A 23 7.69 -4.01 -5.97
N SER A 24 8.88 -4.61 -5.81
CA SER A 24 9.20 -5.51 -4.70
C SER A 24 9.12 -4.86 -3.33
N GLU A 25 9.62 -3.63 -3.18
CA GLU A 25 9.55 -2.88 -1.92
C GLU A 25 8.11 -2.47 -1.60
N ILE A 26 7.34 -2.09 -2.62
CA ILE A 26 5.91 -1.79 -2.48
C ILE A 26 5.18 -3.02 -1.97
N LEU A 27 5.36 -4.18 -2.60
CA LEU A 27 4.70 -5.43 -2.19
C LEU A 27 5.13 -5.89 -0.80
N ALA A 28 6.43 -5.84 -0.49
CA ALA A 28 6.99 -6.24 0.80
C ALA A 28 6.50 -5.36 1.96
N ALA A 29 6.29 -4.07 1.73
CA ALA A 29 5.73 -3.16 2.72
C ALA A 29 4.20 -3.26 2.85
N GLY A 30 3.54 -4.20 2.17
CA GLY A 30 2.09 -4.37 2.21
C GLY A 30 1.35 -3.52 1.19
N GLY A 31 1.97 -3.22 0.05
CA GLY A 31 1.40 -2.56 -1.12
C GLY A 31 0.90 -1.15 -0.85
N THR A 32 -0.33 -1.07 -0.38
CA THR A 32 -1.04 0.17 -0.05
C THR A 32 -0.33 0.99 1.02
N THR A 33 0.34 0.34 1.97
CA THR A 33 1.13 1.02 3.02
C THR A 33 2.33 1.77 2.45
N ALA A 34 3.01 1.21 1.42
CA ALA A 34 4.14 1.88 0.77
C ALA A 34 3.70 3.16 0.05
N PHE A 35 2.57 3.09 -0.66
CA PHE A 35 1.98 4.25 -1.33
C PHE A 35 1.46 5.29 -0.33
N ALA A 36 0.85 4.85 0.79
CA ALA A 36 0.41 5.77 1.84
C ALA A 36 1.60 6.55 2.43
N ASN A 37 2.71 5.86 2.70
CA ASN A 37 3.94 6.49 3.17
C ASN A 37 4.54 7.46 2.13
N GLN A 38 4.54 7.10 0.84
CA GLN A 38 5.00 7.97 -0.24
C GLN A 38 4.14 9.24 -0.37
N LEU A 39 2.83 9.14 -0.15
CA LEU A 39 1.89 10.28 -0.19
C LEU A 39 1.90 11.11 1.10
N GLY A 40 2.82 10.84 2.04
CA GLY A 40 2.88 11.52 3.33
C GLY A 40 1.68 11.22 4.24
N LYS A 41 0.89 10.19 3.92
CA LYS A 41 -0.26 9.77 4.72
C LYS A 41 0.25 8.90 5.86
N ASN A 42 0.09 9.40 7.08
CA ASN A 42 0.47 8.66 8.26
C ASN A 42 -0.63 7.64 8.63
N THR A 43 -0.32 6.36 8.47
CA THR A 43 -1.20 5.23 8.78
C THR A 43 -1.71 5.25 10.22
N GLN A 44 -0.99 5.85 11.17
CA GLN A 44 -1.44 6.00 12.56
C GLN A 44 -2.71 6.85 12.67
N HIS A 45 -2.85 7.90 11.85
CA HIS A 45 -4.07 8.70 11.84
C HIS A 45 -5.25 7.92 11.26
N THR A 46 -5.00 7.08 10.25
CA THR A 46 -6.04 6.19 9.71
C THR A 46 -6.49 5.19 10.78
N ILE A 47 -5.56 4.56 11.49
CA ILE A 47 -5.88 3.62 12.58
C ILE A 47 -6.67 4.33 13.70
N ALA A 48 -6.24 5.52 14.11
CA ALA A 48 -6.94 6.30 15.13
C ALA A 48 -8.37 6.66 14.70
N ARG A 49 -8.56 7.05 13.44
CA ARG A 49 -9.88 7.34 12.87
C ARG A 49 -10.75 6.10 12.78
N LEU A 50 -10.21 4.97 12.31
CA LEU A 50 -10.94 3.70 12.25
C LEU A 50 -11.39 3.23 13.64
N LYS A 51 -10.57 3.43 14.68
CA LYS A 51 -10.94 3.12 16.06
C LYS A 51 -11.99 4.07 16.65
N ALA A 52 -12.05 5.30 16.13
CA ALA A 52 -13.00 6.32 16.57
C ALA A 52 -14.35 6.24 15.84
N LEU A 53 -14.46 5.40 14.79
CA LEU A 53 -15.73 5.18 14.12
C LEU A 53 -16.72 4.48 15.06
N PRO A 54 -18.00 4.89 15.03
CA PRO A 54 -19.05 4.21 15.77
C PRO A 54 -19.20 2.77 15.28
N LYS A 55 -19.59 1.86 16.17
CA LYS A 55 -19.69 0.43 15.83
C LYS A 55 -20.76 0.16 14.78
N GLU A 56 -21.81 0.98 14.73
CA GLU A 56 -22.83 0.93 13.69
C GLU A 56 -22.33 1.25 12.26
N ASP A 57 -21.14 1.87 12.10
CA ASP A 57 -20.55 2.11 10.77
C ASP A 57 -19.85 0.86 10.19
N PHE A 58 -19.68 -0.19 11.00
CA PHE A 58 -19.13 -1.46 10.56
C PHE A 58 -20.25 -2.46 10.26
N LEU A 59 -20.06 -3.23 9.19
CA LEU A 59 -20.95 -4.33 8.86
C LEU A 59 -20.98 -5.35 10.01
N THR A 60 -22.16 -5.85 10.30
CA THR A 60 -22.33 -7.04 11.13
C THR A 60 -21.77 -8.27 10.41
N ASP A 61 -21.51 -9.35 11.14
CA ASP A 61 -20.98 -10.59 10.56
C ASP A 61 -21.91 -11.15 9.46
N GLU A 62 -23.23 -11.00 9.63
CA GLU A 62 -24.23 -11.44 8.66
C GLU A 62 -24.20 -10.60 7.38
N GLU A 63 -24.12 -9.28 7.52
CA GLU A 63 -24.01 -8.35 6.38
C GLU A 63 -22.68 -8.51 5.64
N ALA A 64 -21.58 -8.71 6.38
CA ALA A 64 -20.27 -8.98 5.81
C ALA A 64 -20.29 -10.29 5.00
N LYS A 65 -20.92 -11.34 5.53
CA LYS A 65 -21.06 -12.62 4.83
C LYS A 65 -21.93 -12.49 3.58
N ALA A 66 -23.06 -11.79 3.67
CA ALA A 66 -23.94 -11.54 2.53
C ALA A 66 -23.24 -10.72 1.43
N ALA A 67 -22.50 -9.68 1.81
CA ALA A 67 -21.72 -8.87 0.87
C ALA A 67 -20.64 -9.70 0.17
N LEU A 68 -19.92 -10.56 0.90
CA LEU A 68 -18.91 -11.45 0.34
C LEU A 68 -19.51 -12.49 -0.61
N GLU A 69 -20.64 -13.09 -0.27
CA GLU A 69 -21.36 -14.01 -1.15
C GLU A 69 -21.87 -13.32 -2.42
N TYR A 70 -22.41 -12.10 -2.29
CA TYR A 70 -22.82 -11.29 -3.43
C TYR A 70 -21.64 -10.99 -4.38
N LEU A 71 -20.50 -10.57 -3.84
CA LEU A 71 -19.29 -10.30 -4.64
C LEU A 71 -18.75 -11.55 -5.33
N LYS A 72 -18.81 -12.71 -4.67
CA LYS A 72 -18.36 -13.98 -5.24
C LYS A 72 -19.26 -14.46 -6.38
N ASN A 73 -20.56 -14.20 -6.27
CA ASN A 73 -21.56 -14.66 -7.23
C ASN A 73 -21.82 -13.68 -8.40
N ASN A 74 -21.37 -12.42 -8.28
CA ASN A 74 -21.49 -11.38 -9.32
C ASN A 74 -20.14 -11.05 -10.00
N LYS A 75 -19.26 -12.05 -10.14
CA LYS A 75 -17.98 -11.89 -10.84
C LYS A 75 -18.12 -12.13 -12.34
#